data_AF-A0A327QX60-F1
#
_entry.id   AF-A0A327QX60-F1
#
_cell.length_a   1.000
_cell.length_b   1.000
_cell.length_c   1.000
_cell.angle_alpha   90.00
_cell.angle_beta   90.00
_cell.angle_gamma   90.00
#
_symmetry.space_group_name_H-M   'P 1'
#
loop_
_entity.id
_entity.type
_entity.pdbx_description
1 polymer ?
#
loop_
_entity_poly.entity_id
_entity_poly.type
_entity_poly.pdbx_seq_one_letter_code
_entity_poly.pdbx_strand_id
1 'polypeptide(L)'
;MITKTHLTTHFSTNKNKIHISLILVFTFLFFTWSCGKDDPKEPMQEEMEEEMEEEVGYNYPEGKIFFDFPPMDLDGASFYEPMGFMGVFPQDHGGFIHFEYGVDEPKTPIYAMADGVVIELGASGGDLFMTVKYSTTISAKLGHVGRFANFILDQTGPVIEGSPLDVEIEVKSGQIIGYISPLSALDIGIHDLEVADSKSFCYPELAYFENLYAADIFDYYKDENPVKAEFLSKNVRALPPYGGKNDFDVKGTISGNWYIKDKFEGKDQATNYFAIGYDHIYAQRIALLDGLPAHDPDIANTYSHSWIKGNNPKPEEVNVAFGIVKYELIPKLHLIRNPDGTYELYSLDNIDDQIPRGVLLMQMLESETMQLEFIADKTAMEVDGFSGNQRIYVRNPDYE
;
A
#
# COMPACT_ATOMS: atom_id res chain seq x y z
N MET A 1 45.59 -1.70 26.30
CA MET A 1 45.04 -0.36 26.60
C MET A 1 43.83 -0.15 25.72
N ILE A 2 42.88 0.63 26.25
CA ILE A 2 41.55 0.98 25.72
C ILE A 2 40.47 -0.07 26.07
N THR A 3 39.70 0.32 27.07
CA THR A 3 38.65 -0.37 27.82
C THR A 3 37.28 -0.10 27.22
N LYS A 4 36.42 -1.14 27.15
CA LYS A 4 34.97 -1.03 26.94
C LYS A 4 34.28 -0.57 28.22
N THR A 5 33.31 0.32 28.10
CA THR A 5 32.38 0.66 29.19
C THR A 5 30.95 0.50 28.70
N HIS A 6 30.24 -0.43 29.34
CA HIS A 6 28.78 -0.60 29.28
C HIS A 6 28.11 0.53 30.07
N LEU A 7 27.00 1.07 29.53
CA LEU A 7 26.10 1.97 30.24
C LEU A 7 24.74 1.27 30.40
N THR A 8 24.48 0.81 31.61
CA THR A 8 23.18 0.43 32.15
C THR A 8 22.51 1.66 32.74
N THR A 9 21.26 1.95 32.36
CA THR A 9 20.45 3.00 33.00
C THR A 9 19.45 2.39 33.96
N HIS A 10 19.62 2.76 35.23
CA HIS A 10 18.70 2.50 36.34
C HIS A 10 17.48 3.43 36.28
N PHE A 11 16.29 2.87 36.50
CA PHE A 11 15.10 3.61 36.89
C PHE A 11 15.28 4.21 38.29
N SER A 12 15.02 5.51 38.43
CA SER A 12 14.89 6.21 39.70
C SER A 12 13.57 6.98 39.72
N THR A 13 12.75 6.65 40.70
CA THR A 13 11.50 7.31 41.06
C THR A 13 11.76 8.67 41.70
N ASN A 14 11.01 9.71 41.33
CA ASN A 14 10.58 10.68 42.34
C ASN A 14 9.33 11.49 41.98
N LYS A 15 8.55 11.71 43.05
CA LYS A 15 7.23 12.34 43.15
C LYS A 15 7.29 13.86 43.04
N ASN A 16 6.19 14.48 42.59
CA ASN A 16 5.47 15.64 43.20
C ASN A 16 4.31 16.05 42.27
N LYS A 17 3.05 15.72 42.59
CA LYS A 17 2.02 16.54 43.28
C LYS A 17 1.71 17.90 42.61
N ILE A 18 0.45 18.09 42.18
CA ILE A 18 -0.38 19.30 42.39
C ILE A 18 -1.88 18.92 42.31
N HIS A 19 -2.66 19.48 43.23
CA HIS A 19 -4.11 19.30 43.45
C HIS A 19 -4.94 20.28 42.60
N ILE A 20 -6.15 19.89 42.21
CA ILE A 20 -7.25 20.83 41.91
C ILE A 20 -8.53 20.35 42.62
N SER A 21 -9.11 21.24 43.41
CA SER A 21 -10.24 21.05 44.33
C SER A 21 -11.59 21.25 43.65
N LEU A 22 -12.57 20.44 44.06
CA LEU A 22 -14.01 20.70 43.95
C LEU A 22 -14.42 21.95 44.74
N ILE A 23 -15.27 22.80 44.17
CA ILE A 23 -16.17 23.66 44.93
C ILE A 23 -17.59 23.59 44.33
N LEU A 24 -18.50 23.14 45.19
CA LEU A 24 -19.95 23.13 45.05
C LEU A 24 -20.47 24.32 45.85
N VAL A 25 -21.30 25.19 45.27
CA VAL A 25 -22.07 26.19 46.03
C VAL A 25 -23.51 26.18 45.54
N PHE A 26 -24.39 25.75 46.44
CA PHE A 26 -25.83 25.97 46.40
C PHE A 26 -26.14 27.39 46.91
N THR A 27 -27.10 28.07 46.30
CA THR A 27 -27.86 29.10 47.02
C THR A 27 -29.29 29.14 46.49
N PHE A 28 -30.23 28.79 47.37
CA PHE A 28 -31.67 29.00 47.24
C PHE A 28 -32.01 30.40 47.75
N LEU A 29 -32.95 31.10 47.10
CA LEU A 29 -33.84 32.06 47.77
C LEU A 29 -35.14 32.23 46.95
N PHE A 30 -36.24 32.31 47.69
CA PHE A 30 -37.65 32.17 47.31
C PHE A 30 -38.37 33.53 47.15
N PHE A 31 -39.62 33.45 46.62
CA PHE A 31 -40.76 34.40 46.66
C PHE A 31 -40.77 35.53 45.59
N THR A 32 -41.85 35.86 44.87
CA THR A 32 -43.31 35.79 45.16
C THR A 32 -44.18 35.83 43.89
N TRP A 33 -45.39 35.31 44.07
CA TRP A 33 -46.67 35.36 43.34
C TRP A 33 -47.12 36.66 42.62
N SER A 34 -47.75 36.53 41.44
CA SER A 34 -49.02 37.22 41.11
C SER A 34 -49.68 36.67 39.83
N CYS A 35 -50.98 36.39 39.90
CA CYS A 35 -51.86 36.05 38.76
C CYS A 35 -52.49 37.31 38.16
N GLY A 36 -52.67 37.34 36.83
CA GLY A 36 -53.49 38.32 36.12
C GLY A 36 -53.91 37.77 34.75
N LYS A 37 -55.21 37.87 34.45
CA LYS A 37 -55.96 37.30 33.31
C LYS A 37 -56.05 38.26 32.10
N ASP A 38 -56.26 37.65 30.93
CA ASP A 38 -56.93 38.12 29.68
C ASP A 38 -56.33 39.31 28.89
N ASP A 39 -55.85 39.11 27.64
CA ASP A 39 -56.61 39.13 26.36
C ASP A 39 -55.64 39.01 25.12
N PRO A 40 -56.10 38.61 23.91
CA PRO A 40 -55.26 38.11 22.81
C PRO A 40 -54.95 39.17 21.74
N LYS A 41 -53.72 39.16 21.17
CA LYS A 41 -53.42 39.83 19.90
C LYS A 41 -52.33 39.09 19.10
N GLU A 42 -52.75 38.67 17.91
CA GLU A 42 -52.05 38.45 16.63
C GLU A 42 -50.66 37.78 16.61
N PRO A 43 -50.44 36.76 15.75
CA PRO A 43 -49.11 36.26 15.49
C PRO A 43 -48.37 37.27 14.60
N MET A 44 -47.32 37.89 15.13
CA MET A 44 -46.27 38.46 14.28
C MET A 44 -45.63 37.31 13.50
N GLN A 45 -45.69 37.39 12.18
CA GLN A 45 -44.75 36.72 11.29
C GLN A 45 -43.35 37.15 11.71
N GLU A 46 -42.63 36.29 12.43
CA GLU A 46 -41.18 36.23 12.31
C GLU A 46 -40.90 35.31 11.13
N GLU A 47 -40.62 35.92 9.99
CA GLU A 47 -39.86 35.28 8.92
C GLU A 47 -38.49 34.92 9.51
N MET A 48 -38.36 33.70 10.02
CA MET A 48 -37.06 33.04 10.08
C MET A 48 -36.73 32.62 8.64
N GLU A 49 -36.08 33.50 7.91
CA GLU A 49 -35.18 33.07 6.83
C GLU A 49 -34.08 32.23 7.52
N GLU A 50 -34.23 30.91 7.46
CA GLU A 50 -33.09 30.01 7.61
C GLU A 50 -32.13 30.34 6.46
N GLU A 51 -31.12 31.17 6.74
CA GLU A 51 -29.89 31.18 5.98
C GLU A 51 -29.33 29.75 6.04
N MET A 52 -29.59 28.95 5.01
CA MET A 52 -28.78 27.77 4.73
C MET A 52 -27.37 28.29 4.51
N GLU A 53 -26.49 28.09 5.49
CA GLU A 53 -25.06 28.09 5.26
C GLU A 53 -24.82 27.12 4.09
N GLU A 54 -24.47 27.63 2.91
CA GLU A 54 -23.93 26.81 1.84
C GLU A 54 -22.77 26.00 2.43
N GLU A 55 -22.81 24.67 2.31
CA GLU A 55 -21.66 23.82 2.62
C GLU A 55 -20.47 24.35 1.82
N VAL A 56 -19.56 25.04 2.50
CA VAL A 56 -18.28 25.47 1.94
C VAL A 56 -17.44 24.21 1.84
N GLY A 57 -17.50 23.55 0.69
CA GLY A 57 -16.68 22.37 0.40
C GLY A 57 -16.60 22.14 -1.10
N TYR A 58 -15.47 21.59 -1.55
CA TYR A 58 -15.31 21.22 -2.95
C TYR A 58 -16.41 20.24 -3.41
N ASN A 59 -17.13 20.60 -4.48
CA ASN A 59 -18.16 19.76 -5.06
C ASN A 59 -17.52 18.66 -5.92
N TYR A 60 -17.25 17.51 -5.32
CA TYR A 60 -16.66 16.37 -6.00
C TYR A 60 -17.62 15.79 -7.06
N PRO A 61 -17.12 15.43 -8.25
CA PRO A 61 -17.85 14.56 -9.16
C PRO A 61 -18.26 13.25 -8.46
N GLU A 62 -19.44 12.73 -8.78
CA GLU A 62 -19.91 11.45 -8.26
C GLU A 62 -19.25 10.27 -9.01
N GLY A 63 -18.76 9.28 -8.24
CA GLY A 63 -18.30 7.99 -8.75
C GLY A 63 -17.02 8.07 -9.61
N LYS A 64 -16.91 7.15 -10.57
CA LYS A 64 -15.73 7.05 -11.44
C LYS A 64 -15.54 8.28 -12.34
N ILE A 65 -14.32 8.81 -12.33
CA ILE A 65 -13.83 9.85 -13.26
C ILE A 65 -12.73 9.30 -14.16
N PHE A 66 -12.29 10.11 -15.13
CA PHE A 66 -11.14 9.79 -15.98
C PHE A 66 -10.06 10.86 -15.85
N PHE A 67 -8.81 10.42 -15.88
CA PHE A 67 -7.63 11.27 -15.91
C PHE A 67 -7.34 11.76 -17.34
N ASP A 68 -6.97 13.03 -17.42
CA ASP A 68 -6.64 13.71 -18.68
C ASP A 68 -5.14 13.94 -18.84
N PHE A 69 -4.36 13.86 -17.75
CA PHE A 69 -2.94 14.21 -17.71
C PHE A 69 -2.12 13.12 -16.99
N PRO A 70 -0.87 12.80 -17.42
CA PRO A 70 -0.04 11.85 -16.71
C PRO A 70 0.45 12.41 -15.36
N PRO A 71 0.78 11.57 -14.37
CA PRO A 71 1.24 12.04 -13.04
C PRO A 71 2.64 12.68 -13.07
N MET A 72 3.40 12.48 -14.14
CA MET A 72 4.70 13.12 -14.40
C MET A 72 4.93 13.25 -15.91
N ASP A 73 6.00 13.95 -16.31
CA ASP A 73 6.43 14.01 -17.71
C ASP A 73 6.94 12.64 -18.16
N LEU A 74 6.25 12.01 -19.11
CA LEU A 74 6.56 10.66 -19.56
C LEU A 74 7.88 10.59 -20.35
N ASP A 75 8.34 11.70 -20.95
CA ASP A 75 9.67 11.76 -21.56
C ASP A 75 10.79 11.70 -20.51
N GLY A 76 10.51 12.19 -19.29
CA GLY A 76 11.38 12.06 -18.12
C GLY A 76 11.33 10.70 -17.41
N ALA A 77 10.38 9.84 -17.79
CA ALA A 77 10.24 8.50 -17.25
C ALA A 77 11.08 7.48 -18.02
N SER A 78 11.86 6.69 -17.27
CA SER A 78 12.54 5.50 -17.76
C SER A 78 11.51 4.41 -18.04
N PHE A 79 10.72 4.03 -17.02
CA PHE A 79 9.62 3.09 -17.14
C PHE A 79 8.63 3.23 -15.98
N TYR A 80 7.45 2.66 -16.17
CA TYR A 80 6.46 2.43 -15.12
C TYR A 80 6.53 0.97 -14.65
N GLU A 81 6.67 0.80 -13.34
CA GLU A 81 6.56 -0.49 -12.65
C GLU A 81 5.12 -0.67 -12.14
N PRO A 82 4.44 -1.77 -12.47
CA PRO A 82 3.07 -2.03 -12.04
C PRO A 82 2.98 -2.43 -10.56
N MET A 83 1.78 -2.31 -9.98
CA MET A 83 1.49 -2.80 -8.62
C MET A 83 1.56 -4.33 -8.51
N GLY A 84 1.59 -4.82 -7.28
CA GLY A 84 1.54 -6.25 -6.98
C GLY A 84 2.89 -6.90 -6.76
N PHE A 85 3.97 -6.13 -6.63
CA PHE A 85 5.26 -6.68 -6.20
C PHE A 85 5.04 -7.46 -4.89
N MET A 86 5.51 -8.70 -4.83
CA MET A 86 5.30 -9.59 -3.69
C MET A 86 6.13 -9.10 -2.48
N GLY A 87 5.52 -8.22 -1.68
CA GLY A 87 5.94 -7.72 -0.37
C GLY A 87 5.07 -8.27 0.77
N VAL A 88 5.13 -7.66 1.97
CA VAL A 88 4.36 -8.04 3.18
C VAL A 88 2.86 -8.21 2.88
N PHE A 89 2.36 -7.42 1.96
CA PHE A 89 1.25 -7.73 1.10
C PHE A 89 1.70 -7.42 -0.33
N PRO A 90 1.11 -8.03 -1.37
CA PRO A 90 1.36 -7.57 -2.73
C PRO A 90 1.10 -6.06 -2.82
N GLN A 91 2.09 -5.31 -3.30
CA GLN A 91 2.09 -3.84 -3.27
C GLN A 91 0.83 -3.26 -3.92
N ASP A 92 0.22 -2.26 -3.28
CA ASP A 92 -1.04 -1.61 -3.67
C ASP A 92 -0.88 -0.50 -4.72
N HIS A 93 0.36 -0.14 -5.04
CA HIS A 93 0.70 0.94 -5.96
C HIS A 93 1.75 0.47 -6.97
N GLY A 94 1.73 1.09 -8.14
CA GLY A 94 2.87 1.06 -9.05
C GLY A 94 3.69 2.34 -8.91
N GLY A 95 4.66 2.55 -9.79
CA GLY A 95 5.46 3.77 -9.75
C GLY A 95 6.27 4.03 -11.00
N PHE A 96 6.63 5.30 -11.19
CA PHE A 96 7.54 5.68 -12.26
C PHE A 96 8.98 5.77 -11.78
N ILE A 97 9.85 5.05 -12.46
CA ILE A 97 11.29 5.29 -12.38
C ILE A 97 11.63 6.41 -13.35
N HIS A 98 12.17 7.50 -12.81
CA HIS A 98 12.58 8.68 -13.58
C HIS A 98 14.10 8.71 -13.79
N PHE A 99 14.57 9.47 -14.77
CA PHE A 99 16.00 9.54 -15.10
C PHE A 99 16.82 10.38 -14.13
N GLU A 100 16.19 11.26 -13.34
CA GLU A 100 16.87 12.25 -12.49
C GLU A 100 17.21 11.71 -11.10
N TYR A 101 17.98 10.63 -11.03
CA TYR A 101 18.41 10.04 -9.77
C TYR A 101 19.69 10.70 -9.23
N GLY A 102 19.73 10.99 -7.92
CA GLY A 102 20.92 11.46 -7.20
C GLY A 102 21.27 12.94 -7.42
N VAL A 103 20.30 13.77 -7.80
CA VAL A 103 20.47 15.23 -7.87
C VAL A 103 20.14 15.89 -6.54
N ASP A 104 20.79 17.02 -6.23
CA ASP A 104 20.63 17.72 -4.94
C ASP A 104 19.22 18.31 -4.74
N GLU A 105 18.55 18.71 -5.82
CA GLU A 105 17.24 19.37 -5.79
C GLU A 105 16.24 18.64 -6.71
N PRO A 106 15.03 18.30 -6.23
CA PRO A 106 13.94 17.76 -7.04
C PRO A 106 13.58 18.67 -8.21
N LYS A 107 13.68 18.19 -9.46
CA LYS A 107 13.35 18.95 -10.67
C LYS A 107 12.24 18.33 -11.52
N THR A 108 12.08 17.02 -11.47
CA THR A 108 11.02 16.33 -12.21
C THR A 108 9.66 16.64 -11.57
N PRO A 109 8.74 17.31 -12.30
CA PRO A 109 7.45 17.73 -11.76
C PRO A 109 6.47 16.56 -11.59
N ILE A 110 5.63 16.68 -10.57
CA ILE A 110 4.44 15.86 -10.35
C ILE A 110 3.23 16.69 -10.77
N TYR A 111 2.35 16.12 -11.59
CA TYR A 111 1.15 16.78 -12.09
C TYR A 111 -0.12 16.19 -11.48
N ALA A 112 -1.13 17.04 -11.25
CA ALA A 112 -2.48 16.59 -10.99
C ALA A 112 -3.06 15.92 -12.25
N MET A 113 -3.53 14.68 -12.13
CA MET A 113 -4.00 13.88 -13.28
C MET A 113 -5.37 14.33 -13.80
N ALA A 114 -6.17 14.93 -12.92
CA ALA A 114 -7.47 15.55 -13.20
C ALA A 114 -7.68 16.76 -12.27
N ASP A 115 -8.78 17.49 -12.45
CA ASP A 115 -9.26 18.43 -11.46
C ASP A 115 -9.59 17.69 -10.15
N GLY A 116 -9.22 18.26 -9.01
CA GLY A 116 -9.42 17.64 -7.72
C GLY A 116 -8.94 18.50 -6.57
N VAL A 117 -8.68 17.86 -5.43
CA VAL A 117 -8.31 18.51 -4.18
C VAL A 117 -7.19 17.72 -3.52
N VAL A 118 -6.10 18.38 -3.16
CA VAL A 118 -5.12 17.82 -2.23
C VAL A 118 -5.78 17.81 -0.86
N ILE A 119 -5.92 16.62 -0.26
CA ILE A 119 -6.61 16.42 1.02
C ILE A 119 -5.67 16.07 2.17
N GLU A 120 -4.46 15.61 1.86
CA GLU A 120 -3.49 15.20 2.87
C GLU A 120 -2.07 15.46 2.37
N LEU A 121 -1.23 15.95 3.27
CA LEU A 121 0.22 16.04 3.09
C LEU A 121 0.91 15.36 4.27
N GLY A 122 1.88 14.50 4.02
CA GLY A 122 2.57 13.81 5.10
C GLY A 122 4.04 13.56 4.84
N ALA A 123 4.72 13.11 5.91
CA ALA A 123 6.11 12.72 5.89
C ALA A 123 6.29 11.41 6.67
N SER A 124 7.13 10.52 6.14
CA SER A 124 7.49 9.25 6.78
C SER A 124 8.86 8.79 6.31
N GLY A 125 9.76 8.43 7.23
CA GLY A 125 11.07 7.85 6.90
C GLY A 125 11.99 8.80 6.13
N GLY A 126 11.76 10.12 6.22
CA GLY A 126 12.48 11.13 5.44
C GLY A 126 11.93 11.40 4.04
N ASP A 127 10.84 10.73 3.64
CA ASP A 127 10.12 10.98 2.38
C ASP A 127 8.79 11.71 2.63
N LEU A 128 8.35 12.51 1.65
CA LEU A 128 7.03 13.13 1.67
C LEU A 128 6.04 12.34 0.84
N PHE A 129 4.76 12.47 1.17
CA PHE A 129 3.65 11.96 0.37
C PHE A 129 2.51 12.98 0.32
N MET A 130 1.62 12.83 -0.67
CA MET A 130 0.37 13.57 -0.72
C MET A 130 -0.78 12.66 -1.15
N THR A 131 -1.99 12.99 -0.71
CA THR A 131 -3.21 12.37 -1.20
C THR A 131 -4.04 13.40 -1.95
N VAL A 132 -4.41 13.10 -3.20
CA VAL A 132 -5.30 13.92 -4.04
C VAL A 132 -6.61 13.19 -4.24
N LYS A 133 -7.74 13.81 -3.88
CA LYS A 133 -9.08 13.29 -4.12
C LYS A 133 -9.64 13.89 -5.41
N TYR A 134 -10.16 13.05 -6.29
CA TYR A 134 -10.67 13.45 -7.60
C TYR A 134 -12.19 13.31 -7.73
N SER A 135 -12.80 12.44 -6.93
CA SER A 135 -14.26 12.23 -6.91
C SER A 135 -14.75 11.76 -5.55
N THR A 136 -16.04 11.48 -5.41
CA THR A 136 -16.60 10.88 -4.18
C THR A 136 -15.99 9.51 -3.86
N THR A 137 -15.43 8.80 -4.84
CA THR A 137 -14.87 7.45 -4.68
C THR A 137 -13.40 7.32 -5.07
N ILE A 138 -12.85 8.25 -5.85
CA ILE A 138 -11.49 8.16 -6.40
C ILE A 138 -10.52 9.09 -5.68
N SER A 139 -9.40 8.54 -5.22
CA SER A 139 -8.23 9.28 -4.77
C SER A 139 -6.94 8.67 -5.30
N ALA A 140 -5.86 9.44 -5.28
CA ALA A 140 -4.50 8.95 -5.51
C ALA A 140 -3.59 9.32 -4.34
N LYS A 141 -2.84 8.34 -3.84
CA LYS A 141 -1.74 8.57 -2.91
C LYS A 141 -0.44 8.56 -3.70
N LEU A 142 0.30 9.66 -3.59
CA LEU A 142 1.58 9.87 -4.28
C LEU A 142 2.69 9.81 -3.24
N GLY A 143 3.53 8.78 -3.31
CA GLY A 143 4.68 8.59 -2.44
C GLY A 143 5.95 9.20 -3.02
N HIS A 144 7.01 9.26 -2.22
CA HIS A 144 8.33 9.78 -2.64
C HIS A 144 8.25 11.16 -3.31
N VAL A 145 7.42 12.03 -2.77
CA VAL A 145 7.40 13.44 -3.12
C VAL A 145 8.65 14.07 -2.51
N GLY A 146 9.51 14.65 -3.32
CA GLY A 146 10.71 15.36 -2.86
C GLY A 146 10.39 16.74 -2.33
N ARG A 147 9.40 17.43 -2.93
CA ARG A 147 8.96 18.77 -2.53
C ARG A 147 7.56 19.07 -3.02
N PHE A 148 6.74 19.70 -2.19
CA PHE A 148 5.43 20.23 -2.60
C PHE A 148 5.58 21.52 -3.42
N ALA A 149 4.64 21.77 -4.34
CA ALA A 149 4.63 23.03 -5.09
C ALA A 149 4.42 24.24 -4.14
N ASN A 150 5.02 25.38 -4.48
CA ASN A 150 5.01 26.55 -3.59
C ASN A 150 3.58 27.00 -3.20
N PHE A 151 2.63 26.98 -4.14
CA PHE A 151 1.25 27.38 -3.84
C PHE A 151 0.57 26.48 -2.80
N ILE A 152 1.01 25.21 -2.67
CA ILE A 152 0.56 24.32 -1.58
C ILE A 152 1.20 24.77 -0.28
N LEU A 153 2.52 24.94 -0.27
CA LEU A 153 3.28 25.38 0.92
C LEU A 153 2.81 26.74 1.46
N ASP A 154 2.40 27.65 0.59
CA ASP A 154 1.88 28.97 0.94
C ASP A 154 0.52 28.90 1.69
N GLN A 155 -0.16 27.76 1.64
CA GLN A 155 -1.48 27.52 2.25
C GLN A 155 -1.41 26.57 3.47
N THR A 156 -0.24 26.02 3.79
CA THR A 156 -0.12 24.97 4.80
C THR A 156 0.90 25.28 5.88
N GLY A 157 0.73 24.63 7.04
CA GLY A 157 1.80 24.55 8.04
C GLY A 157 2.96 23.65 7.58
N PRO A 158 4.03 23.55 8.38
CA PRO A 158 5.10 22.60 8.13
C PRO A 158 4.56 21.16 8.21
N VAL A 159 4.92 20.33 7.24
CA VAL A 159 4.62 18.89 7.27
C VAL A 159 5.62 18.19 8.18
N ILE A 160 5.11 17.52 9.21
CA ILE A 160 5.92 16.88 10.26
C ILE A 160 5.79 15.37 10.14
N GLU A 161 6.91 14.67 10.27
CA GLU A 161 6.95 13.20 10.21
C GLU A 161 6.03 12.56 11.27
N GLY A 162 5.22 11.60 10.85
CA GLY A 162 4.26 10.90 11.71
C GLY A 162 3.05 11.75 12.13
N SER A 163 2.85 12.94 11.55
CA SER A 163 1.68 13.79 11.79
C SER A 163 1.21 14.42 10.47
N PRO A 164 0.49 13.67 9.63
CA PRO A 164 -0.06 14.19 8.38
C PRO A 164 -0.95 15.42 8.61
N LEU A 165 -0.95 16.34 7.64
CA LEU A 165 -1.81 17.52 7.62
C LEU A 165 -3.03 17.24 6.73
N ASP A 166 -4.22 17.35 7.30
CA ASP A 166 -5.46 17.47 6.54
C ASP A 166 -5.54 18.88 5.93
N VAL A 167 -5.76 18.95 4.62
CA VAL A 167 -5.79 20.20 3.85
C VAL A 167 -6.96 20.18 2.86
N GLU A 168 -7.31 21.34 2.31
CA GLU A 168 -8.27 21.44 1.20
C GLU A 168 -7.73 22.41 0.17
N ILE A 169 -6.95 21.90 -0.78
CA ILE A 169 -6.29 22.72 -1.80
C ILE A 169 -6.71 22.24 -3.18
N GLU A 170 -7.54 23.03 -3.85
CA GLU A 170 -7.97 22.73 -5.22
C GLU A 170 -6.81 22.73 -6.21
N VAL A 171 -6.86 21.79 -7.14
CA VAL A 171 -5.89 21.64 -8.23
C VAL A 171 -6.60 21.40 -9.55
N LYS A 172 -5.96 21.83 -10.64
CA LYS A 172 -6.43 21.64 -12.00
C LYS A 172 -5.62 20.55 -12.71
N SER A 173 -6.26 19.82 -13.62
CA SER A 173 -5.57 18.84 -14.46
C SER A 173 -4.34 19.47 -15.14
N GLY A 174 -3.18 18.79 -15.05
CA GLY A 174 -1.90 19.28 -15.57
C GLY A 174 -1.20 20.35 -14.71
N GLN A 175 -1.76 20.74 -13.57
CA GLN A 175 -1.08 21.62 -12.62
C GLN A 175 0.06 20.89 -11.93
N ILE A 176 1.23 21.53 -11.83
CA ILE A 176 2.34 21.02 -11.03
C ILE A 176 1.96 21.11 -9.55
N ILE A 177 1.90 19.98 -8.86
CA ILE A 177 1.54 19.87 -7.44
C ILE A 177 2.74 19.51 -6.57
N GLY A 178 3.84 19.08 -7.17
CA GLY A 178 5.07 18.78 -6.46
C GLY A 178 6.20 18.40 -7.39
N TYR A 179 7.24 17.82 -6.82
CA TYR A 179 8.42 17.36 -7.51
C TYR A 179 8.84 16.01 -6.92
N ILE A 180 9.23 15.07 -7.78
CA ILE A 180 9.60 13.71 -7.39
C ILE A 180 10.90 13.73 -6.61
N SER A 181 11.00 12.89 -5.57
CA SER A 181 12.24 12.69 -4.82
C SER A 181 13.37 12.26 -5.77
N PRO A 182 14.56 12.88 -5.70
CA PRO A 182 15.70 12.48 -6.53
C PRO A 182 16.30 11.14 -6.07
N LEU A 183 15.77 10.53 -5.01
CA LEU A 183 16.29 9.30 -4.41
C LEU A 183 15.35 8.10 -4.57
N SER A 184 14.21 8.24 -5.26
CA SER A 184 13.27 7.14 -5.44
C SER A 184 12.38 7.30 -6.68
N ALA A 185 11.58 6.26 -6.96
CA ALA A 185 10.46 6.29 -7.88
C ALA A 185 9.38 7.29 -7.43
N LEU A 186 8.49 7.71 -8.32
CA LEU A 186 7.19 8.28 -7.90
C LEU A 186 6.20 7.14 -7.72
N ASP A 187 5.84 6.83 -6.47
CA ASP A 187 4.81 5.84 -6.16
C ASP A 187 3.42 6.42 -6.39
N ILE A 188 2.55 5.64 -7.03
CA ILE A 188 1.21 6.06 -7.43
C ILE A 188 0.21 4.95 -7.08
N GLY A 189 -0.48 5.12 -5.95
CA GLY A 189 -1.61 4.29 -5.56
C GLY A 189 -2.91 4.96 -5.97
N ILE A 190 -3.63 4.39 -6.93
CA ILE A 190 -5.00 4.81 -7.25
C ILE A 190 -5.94 4.03 -6.35
N HIS A 191 -6.77 4.72 -5.59
CA HIS A 191 -7.78 4.12 -4.73
C HIS A 191 -9.17 4.43 -5.25
N ASP A 192 -9.94 3.39 -5.50
CA ASP A 192 -11.35 3.48 -5.85
C ASP A 192 -12.17 2.69 -4.83
N LEU A 193 -13.06 3.40 -4.12
CA LEU A 193 -13.93 2.79 -3.13
C LEU A 193 -14.87 1.72 -3.74
N GLU A 194 -15.10 1.75 -5.06
CA GLU A 194 -15.99 0.82 -5.75
C GLU A 194 -15.32 -0.51 -6.16
N VAL A 195 -13.98 -0.63 -6.09
CA VAL A 195 -13.30 -1.87 -6.55
C VAL A 195 -13.17 -2.94 -5.47
N ALA A 196 -13.45 -2.63 -4.21
CA ALA A 196 -13.23 -3.57 -3.10
C ALA A 196 -13.97 -4.91 -3.29
N ASP A 197 -15.21 -4.87 -3.77
CA ASP A 197 -16.03 -6.07 -4.02
C ASP A 197 -15.50 -6.93 -5.17
N SER A 198 -14.65 -6.37 -6.04
CA SER A 198 -14.01 -7.11 -7.14
C SER A 198 -12.72 -7.82 -6.70
N LYS A 199 -12.22 -7.54 -5.49
CA LYS A 199 -11.00 -8.13 -4.96
C LYS A 199 -11.20 -9.59 -4.56
N SER A 200 -10.15 -10.37 -4.73
CA SER A 200 -10.14 -11.81 -4.50
C SER A 200 -9.79 -12.18 -3.05
N PHE A 201 -9.48 -11.21 -2.19
CA PHE A 201 -9.06 -11.44 -0.80
C PHE A 201 -10.05 -12.36 -0.06
N CYS A 202 -9.56 -13.45 0.51
CA CYS A 202 -10.41 -14.36 1.28
C CYS A 202 -10.89 -13.72 2.60
N TYR A 203 -10.08 -12.82 3.16
CA TYR A 203 -10.34 -12.09 4.40
C TYR A 203 -10.02 -10.59 4.20
N PRO A 204 -10.91 -9.83 3.55
CA PRO A 204 -10.71 -8.41 3.25
C PRO A 204 -10.39 -7.56 4.49
N GLU A 205 -10.95 -7.91 5.65
CA GLU A 205 -10.69 -7.23 6.93
C GLU A 205 -9.23 -7.29 7.37
N LEU A 206 -8.44 -8.24 6.85
CA LEU A 206 -7.00 -8.35 7.11
C LEU A 206 -6.15 -7.50 6.16
N ALA A 207 -6.69 -7.07 5.02
CA ALA A 207 -5.98 -6.20 4.09
C ALA A 207 -5.92 -4.75 4.60
N TYR A 208 -4.94 -3.99 4.12
CA TYR A 208 -4.89 -2.54 4.35
C TYR A 208 -5.91 -1.82 3.47
N PHE A 209 -6.27 -0.59 3.85
CA PHE A 209 -7.15 0.25 3.07
C PHE A 209 -6.64 0.37 1.62
N GLU A 210 -5.36 0.68 1.47
CA GLU A 210 -4.72 0.85 0.17
C GLU A 210 -4.84 -0.41 -0.68
N ASN A 211 -4.61 -1.61 -0.11
CA ASN A 211 -4.74 -2.87 -0.85
C ASN A 211 -6.17 -3.16 -1.30
N LEU A 212 -7.16 -2.89 -0.44
CA LEU A 212 -8.58 -3.13 -0.73
C LEU A 212 -9.08 -2.30 -1.90
N TYR A 213 -8.65 -1.04 -1.95
CA TYR A 213 -9.16 -0.07 -2.92
C TYR A 213 -8.19 0.20 -4.07
N ALA A 214 -7.00 -0.41 -4.07
CA ALA A 214 -6.03 -0.31 -5.16
C ALA A 214 -6.66 -0.65 -6.52
N ALA A 215 -6.61 0.27 -7.46
CA ALA A 215 -7.17 0.11 -8.80
C ALA A 215 -6.08 0.19 -9.88
N ASP A 216 -6.33 -0.46 -11.03
CA ASP A 216 -5.44 -0.33 -12.19
C ASP A 216 -5.52 1.10 -12.73
N ILE A 217 -4.42 1.85 -12.64
CA ILE A 217 -4.34 3.24 -13.09
C ILE A 217 -4.75 3.41 -14.56
N PHE A 218 -4.51 2.41 -15.42
CA PHE A 218 -4.85 2.48 -16.84
C PHE A 218 -6.36 2.40 -17.09
N ASP A 219 -7.16 1.91 -16.14
CA ASP A 219 -8.62 1.91 -16.22
C ASP A 219 -9.22 3.31 -16.03
N TYR A 220 -8.41 4.29 -15.62
CA TYR A 220 -8.81 5.69 -15.43
C TYR A 220 -8.37 6.58 -16.58
N TYR A 221 -7.73 6.05 -17.60
CA TYR A 221 -7.53 6.76 -18.87
C TYR A 221 -8.47 6.18 -19.92
N LYS A 222 -9.23 7.04 -20.59
CA LYS A 222 -10.04 6.64 -21.73
C LYS A 222 -9.15 6.14 -22.86
N ASP A 223 -9.63 5.19 -23.66
CA ASP A 223 -8.85 4.62 -24.76
C ASP A 223 -8.52 5.66 -25.84
N GLU A 224 -9.38 6.67 -26.02
CA GLU A 224 -9.14 7.81 -26.89
C GLU A 224 -8.17 8.86 -26.32
N ASN A 225 -7.80 8.78 -25.03
CA ASN A 225 -6.83 9.70 -24.45
C ASN A 225 -5.42 9.30 -24.93
N PRO A 226 -4.71 10.16 -25.70
CA PRO A 226 -3.37 9.84 -26.18
C PRO A 226 -2.36 9.55 -25.07
N VAL A 227 -2.57 10.13 -23.87
CA VAL A 227 -1.75 9.86 -22.68
C VAL A 227 -1.75 8.37 -22.33
N LYS A 228 -2.86 7.65 -22.53
CA LYS A 228 -2.93 6.22 -22.22
C LYS A 228 -1.93 5.41 -23.03
N ALA A 229 -1.86 5.66 -24.33
CA ALA A 229 -0.96 4.94 -25.23
C ALA A 229 0.51 5.27 -24.93
N GLU A 230 0.81 6.53 -24.63
CA GLU A 230 2.14 6.98 -24.23
C GLU A 230 2.55 6.36 -22.88
N PHE A 231 1.66 6.37 -21.89
CA PHE A 231 1.88 5.76 -20.59
C PHE A 231 2.10 4.24 -20.73
N LEU A 232 1.24 3.53 -21.47
CA LEU A 232 1.43 2.10 -21.73
C LEU A 232 2.76 1.80 -22.41
N SER A 233 3.28 2.70 -23.25
CA SER A 233 4.60 2.53 -23.88
C SER A 233 5.77 2.55 -22.89
N LYS A 234 5.56 3.13 -21.70
CA LYS A 234 6.52 3.14 -20.58
C LYS A 234 6.34 1.96 -19.64
N ASN A 235 5.24 1.22 -19.73
CA ASN A 235 4.95 0.12 -18.80
C ASN A 235 5.80 -1.12 -19.13
N VAL A 236 6.50 -1.65 -18.14
CA VAL A 236 7.30 -2.87 -18.30
C VAL A 236 6.46 -4.14 -18.37
N ARG A 237 5.20 -4.10 -17.95
CA ARG A 237 4.29 -5.25 -17.99
C ARG A 237 3.57 -5.32 -19.32
N ALA A 238 3.79 -6.43 -20.02
CA ALA A 238 3.24 -6.64 -21.37
C ALA A 238 1.79 -7.19 -21.40
N LEU A 239 1.28 -7.72 -20.29
CA LEU A 239 -0.02 -8.40 -20.23
C LEU A 239 -0.95 -7.76 -19.20
N PRO A 240 -2.27 -7.70 -19.46
CA PRO A 240 -3.23 -7.16 -18.51
C PRO A 240 -3.32 -8.00 -17.22
N PRO A 241 -3.80 -7.42 -16.10
CA PRO A 241 -4.03 -5.97 -15.91
C PRO A 241 -2.70 -5.20 -16.02
N TYR A 242 -2.67 -4.10 -16.76
CA TYR A 242 -1.43 -3.41 -17.10
C TYR A 242 -0.86 -2.68 -15.88
N GLY A 243 -1.74 -2.14 -15.03
CA GLY A 243 -1.35 -1.54 -13.76
C GLY A 243 -0.93 -2.55 -12.71
N GLY A 244 -1.10 -3.86 -12.97
CA GLY A 244 -0.74 -4.94 -12.05
C GLY A 244 -1.94 -5.49 -11.27
N LYS A 245 -1.68 -6.42 -10.35
CA LYS A 245 -2.69 -7.09 -9.52
C LYS A 245 -2.12 -7.39 -8.13
N ASN A 246 -2.89 -7.14 -7.08
CA ASN A 246 -2.45 -7.32 -5.68
C ASN A 246 -3.25 -8.35 -4.87
N ASP A 247 -4.22 -9.02 -5.48
CA ASP A 247 -5.17 -9.93 -4.82
C ASP A 247 -5.18 -11.32 -5.50
N PHE A 248 -4.30 -12.23 -5.05
CA PHE A 248 -4.14 -13.57 -5.65
C PHE A 248 -4.88 -14.69 -4.90
N ASP A 249 -5.63 -14.35 -3.87
CA ASP A 249 -6.35 -15.30 -3.03
C ASP A 249 -7.33 -16.17 -3.83
N VAL A 250 -7.24 -17.49 -3.63
CA VAL A 250 -8.22 -18.46 -4.13
C VAL A 250 -8.56 -19.43 -3.00
N LYS A 251 -9.81 -19.36 -2.53
CA LYS A 251 -10.30 -20.14 -1.38
C LYS A 251 -10.06 -21.64 -1.55
N GLY A 252 -9.52 -22.28 -0.50
CA GLY A 252 -9.27 -23.73 -0.48
C GLY A 252 -8.01 -24.19 -1.23
N THR A 253 -7.18 -23.26 -1.69
CA THR A 253 -5.91 -23.53 -2.40
C THR A 253 -4.77 -22.81 -1.70
N ILE A 254 -3.51 -23.06 -2.09
CA ILE A 254 -2.36 -22.29 -1.56
C ILE A 254 -2.29 -20.86 -2.09
N SER A 255 -3.05 -20.48 -3.12
CA SER A 255 -2.95 -19.16 -3.75
C SER A 255 -3.28 -18.01 -2.79
N GLY A 256 -2.49 -16.95 -2.86
CA GLY A 256 -2.68 -15.71 -2.12
C GLY A 256 -1.95 -15.66 -0.80
N ASN A 257 -2.58 -15.00 0.17
CA ASN A 257 -1.96 -14.50 1.39
C ASN A 257 -2.18 -15.45 2.59
N TRP A 258 -1.15 -15.59 3.41
CA TRP A 258 -1.09 -16.53 4.53
C TRP A 258 -0.30 -15.96 5.71
N TYR A 259 -0.68 -16.39 6.91
CA TYR A 259 -0.11 -15.88 8.16
C TYR A 259 0.45 -17.02 9.00
N ILE A 260 1.62 -16.82 9.60
CA ILE A 260 2.20 -17.84 10.50
C ILE A 260 1.25 -18.01 11.69
N LYS A 261 0.83 -19.26 11.92
CA LYS A 261 -0.04 -19.61 13.02
C LYS A 261 0.62 -19.25 14.37
N ASP A 262 -0.17 -18.68 15.28
CA ASP A 262 0.23 -18.30 16.64
C ASP A 262 1.32 -17.20 16.71
N LYS A 263 1.60 -16.50 15.59
CA LYS A 263 2.56 -15.39 15.54
C LYS A 263 2.00 -14.11 14.93
N PHE A 264 0.72 -14.09 14.57
CA PHE A 264 0.12 -12.89 14.00
C PHE A 264 -0.11 -11.84 15.08
N GLU A 265 0.78 -10.84 15.14
CA GLU A 265 0.73 -9.72 16.11
C GLU A 265 0.10 -8.45 15.50
N GLY A 266 -0.47 -8.55 14.30
CA GLY A 266 -1.02 -7.43 13.55
C GLY A 266 -0.46 -7.34 12.13
N LYS A 267 -1.09 -6.48 11.32
CA LYS A 267 -0.83 -6.37 9.88
C LYS A 267 0.61 -5.93 9.57
N ASP A 268 1.22 -5.12 10.44
CA ASP A 268 2.52 -4.45 10.19
C ASP A 268 3.75 -5.37 10.32
N GLN A 269 3.56 -6.62 10.73
CA GLN A 269 4.67 -7.56 10.93
C GLN A 269 4.93 -8.39 9.68
N ALA A 270 5.75 -7.82 8.80
CA ALA A 270 6.34 -8.45 7.61
C ALA A 270 6.77 -9.90 7.81
N THR A 271 7.37 -10.18 8.97
CA THR A 271 7.98 -11.47 9.33
C THR A 271 7.00 -12.63 9.46
N ASN A 272 5.70 -12.33 9.64
CA ASN A 272 4.67 -13.34 9.90
C ASN A 272 3.85 -13.69 8.65
N TYR A 273 4.30 -13.23 7.49
CA TYR A 273 3.55 -13.29 6.25
C TYR A 273 4.17 -14.25 5.22
N PHE A 274 3.31 -14.90 4.46
CA PHE A 274 3.67 -15.60 3.24
C PHE A 274 2.64 -15.28 2.15
N ALA A 275 3.10 -15.05 0.93
CA ALA A 275 2.22 -14.97 -0.22
C ALA A 275 2.78 -15.70 -1.42
N ILE A 276 1.88 -16.28 -2.21
CA ILE A 276 2.19 -16.93 -3.48
C ILE A 276 1.14 -16.53 -4.51
N GLY A 277 1.60 -16.13 -5.69
CA GLY A 277 0.74 -15.61 -6.75
C GLY A 277 1.55 -15.42 -8.03
N TYR A 278 1.28 -14.35 -8.76
CA TYR A 278 1.98 -14.06 -10.01
C TYR A 278 2.84 -12.81 -9.89
N ASP A 279 3.93 -12.79 -10.64
CA ASP A 279 4.86 -11.67 -10.68
C ASP A 279 4.20 -10.41 -11.28
N HIS A 280 4.56 -9.25 -10.73
CA HIS A 280 4.00 -7.97 -11.12
C HIS A 280 4.49 -7.52 -12.50
N ILE A 281 5.69 -7.90 -12.92
CA ILE A 281 6.20 -7.59 -14.27
C ILE A 281 5.88 -8.73 -15.23
N TYR A 282 6.29 -9.96 -14.90
CA TYR A 282 6.04 -11.13 -15.73
C TYR A 282 4.77 -11.85 -15.28
N ALA A 283 3.62 -11.31 -15.69
CA ALA A 283 2.25 -11.74 -15.31
C ALA A 283 1.95 -13.25 -15.22
N GLN A 284 2.72 -14.08 -15.92
CA GLN A 284 2.52 -15.52 -15.98
C GLN A 284 3.51 -16.31 -15.11
N ARG A 285 4.54 -15.67 -14.55
CA ARG A 285 5.53 -16.30 -13.66
C ARG A 285 5.00 -16.34 -12.24
N ILE A 286 4.98 -17.52 -11.65
CA ILE A 286 4.61 -17.70 -10.25
C ILE A 286 5.74 -17.13 -9.39
N ALA A 287 5.37 -16.21 -8.51
CA ALA A 287 6.25 -15.55 -7.57
C ALA A 287 5.75 -15.77 -6.14
N LEU A 288 6.68 -15.70 -5.19
CA LEU A 288 6.33 -15.77 -3.78
C LEU A 288 7.12 -14.77 -2.94
N LEU A 289 6.56 -14.52 -1.76
CA LEU A 289 7.23 -13.95 -0.61
C LEU A 289 7.12 -14.90 0.59
N ASP A 290 8.23 -15.15 1.27
CA ASP A 290 8.25 -15.58 2.68
C ASP A 290 8.89 -14.48 3.52
N GLY A 291 8.13 -13.91 4.46
CA GLY A 291 8.53 -12.76 5.24
C GLY A 291 9.52 -13.06 6.35
N LEU A 292 9.49 -14.26 6.97
CA LEU A 292 10.39 -14.57 8.08
C LEU A 292 11.88 -14.56 7.65
N PRO A 293 12.28 -15.25 6.55
CA PRO A 293 13.65 -15.17 6.04
C PRO A 293 14.01 -13.81 5.45
N ALA A 294 13.05 -12.92 5.17
CA ALA A 294 13.37 -11.57 4.72
C ALA A 294 13.98 -10.72 5.86
N HIS A 295 13.68 -11.08 7.11
CA HIS A 295 14.00 -10.26 8.29
C HIS A 295 14.81 -11.00 9.38
N ASP A 296 15.09 -12.29 9.19
CA ASP A 296 16.00 -13.04 10.06
C ASP A 296 17.46 -12.85 9.59
N PRO A 297 18.33 -12.19 10.38
CA PRO A 297 19.70 -11.87 9.97
C PRO A 297 20.58 -13.11 9.71
N ASP A 298 20.20 -14.29 10.21
CA ASP A 298 20.96 -15.53 10.02
C ASP A 298 20.58 -16.26 8.71
N ILE A 299 19.43 -15.95 8.11
CA ILE A 299 18.93 -16.52 6.84
C ILE A 299 18.45 -15.45 5.83
N ALA A 300 18.73 -14.19 6.12
CA ALA A 300 18.34 -13.01 5.36
C ALA A 300 18.72 -13.16 3.88
N ASN A 301 17.78 -12.85 2.98
CA ASN A 301 17.97 -12.81 1.52
C ASN A 301 18.24 -14.16 0.83
N THR A 302 17.94 -15.30 1.46
CA THR A 302 18.17 -16.61 0.83
C THR A 302 17.08 -16.97 -0.20
N TYR A 303 15.80 -17.04 0.21
CA TYR A 303 14.70 -17.45 -0.67
C TYR A 303 13.42 -16.63 -0.53
N SER A 304 13.41 -15.64 0.37
CA SER A 304 12.24 -14.83 0.71
C SER A 304 11.53 -14.32 -0.53
N HIS A 305 12.27 -13.83 -1.52
CA HIS A 305 11.76 -13.35 -2.80
C HIS A 305 12.22 -14.29 -3.92
N SER A 306 11.33 -15.16 -4.41
CA SER A 306 11.69 -16.16 -5.44
C SER A 306 10.63 -16.33 -6.53
N TRP A 307 11.07 -16.84 -7.67
CA TRP A 307 10.19 -17.46 -8.66
C TRP A 307 10.20 -18.98 -8.52
N ILE A 308 9.14 -19.61 -9.01
CA ILE A 308 9.04 -21.07 -9.09
C ILE A 308 9.62 -21.56 -10.42
N LYS A 309 10.68 -22.36 -10.34
CA LYS A 309 11.28 -23.01 -11.50
C LYS A 309 10.26 -23.96 -12.17
N GLY A 310 10.16 -23.87 -13.49
CA GLY A 310 9.21 -24.64 -14.29
C GLY A 310 7.77 -24.15 -14.22
N ASN A 311 7.48 -23.14 -13.38
CA ASN A 311 6.20 -22.44 -13.30
C ASN A 311 4.98 -23.34 -13.07
N ASN A 312 5.14 -24.43 -12.30
CA ASN A 312 4.11 -25.44 -12.12
C ASN A 312 4.33 -26.25 -10.82
N PRO A 313 3.28 -26.82 -10.18
CA PRO A 313 1.84 -26.57 -10.39
C PRO A 313 1.44 -25.11 -10.12
N LYS A 314 0.30 -24.68 -10.66
CA LYS A 314 -0.20 -23.33 -10.36
C LYS A 314 -0.74 -23.25 -8.92
N PRO A 315 -0.59 -22.12 -8.21
CA PRO A 315 -1.03 -22.00 -6.82
C PRO A 315 -2.52 -22.29 -6.63
N GLU A 316 -3.36 -21.89 -7.58
CA GLU A 316 -4.80 -22.13 -7.56
C GLU A 316 -5.21 -23.59 -7.84
N GLU A 317 -4.26 -24.46 -8.21
CA GLU A 317 -4.52 -25.89 -8.44
C GLU A 317 -4.15 -26.74 -7.21
N VAL A 318 -3.35 -26.20 -6.29
CA VAL A 318 -2.87 -26.94 -5.10
C VAL A 318 -3.85 -26.78 -3.94
N ASN A 319 -4.75 -27.73 -3.82
CA ASN A 319 -5.70 -27.86 -2.70
C ASN A 319 -5.33 -29.04 -1.77
N VAL A 320 -6.16 -29.33 -0.76
CA VAL A 320 -5.94 -30.44 0.19
C VAL A 320 -5.71 -31.79 -0.51
N ALA A 321 -6.45 -32.09 -1.59
CA ALA A 321 -6.33 -33.35 -2.32
C ALA A 321 -5.05 -33.44 -3.17
N PHE A 322 -4.38 -32.31 -3.44
CA PHE A 322 -3.11 -32.27 -4.17
C PHE A 322 -1.99 -32.97 -3.37
N GLY A 323 -2.05 -32.88 -2.04
CA GLY A 323 -1.01 -33.39 -1.15
C GLY A 323 0.23 -32.49 -1.12
N ILE A 324 1.41 -33.10 -0.98
CA ILE A 324 2.67 -32.36 -0.89
C ILE A 324 3.07 -31.86 -2.28
N VAL A 325 3.27 -30.55 -2.41
CA VAL A 325 3.92 -29.93 -3.56
C VAL A 325 5.39 -29.59 -3.22
N LYS A 326 6.26 -29.73 -4.22
CA LYS A 326 7.68 -29.39 -4.14
C LYS A 326 7.99 -28.33 -5.19
N TYR A 327 8.27 -27.11 -4.75
CA TYR A 327 8.66 -26.03 -5.63
C TYR A 327 10.16 -25.77 -5.55
N GLU A 328 10.85 -25.90 -6.67
CA GLU A 328 12.22 -25.43 -6.78
C GLU A 328 12.24 -23.91 -6.93
N LEU A 329 12.99 -23.22 -6.07
CA LEU A 329 13.03 -21.76 -6.04
C LEU A 329 14.24 -21.22 -6.78
N ILE A 330 14.03 -20.22 -7.64
CA ILE A 330 15.09 -19.52 -8.38
C ILE A 330 15.05 -18.01 -8.09
N PRO A 331 16.20 -17.31 -8.24
CA PRO A 331 16.25 -15.85 -8.15
C PRO A 331 15.23 -15.15 -9.04
N LYS A 332 14.62 -14.07 -8.53
CA LYS A 332 13.91 -13.10 -9.36
C LYS A 332 14.92 -12.17 -10.04
N LEU A 333 14.78 -11.99 -11.35
CA LEU A 333 15.61 -11.10 -12.15
C LEU A 333 14.68 -10.33 -13.10
N HIS A 334 14.30 -9.11 -12.72
CA HIS A 334 13.36 -8.32 -13.50
C HIS A 334 14.04 -7.48 -14.57
N LEU A 335 15.03 -6.70 -14.15
CA LEU A 335 15.64 -5.65 -14.94
C LEU A 335 17.16 -5.76 -14.91
N ILE A 336 17.79 -5.45 -16.03
CA ILE A 336 19.22 -5.25 -16.16
C ILE A 336 19.45 -3.76 -16.34
N ARG A 337 20.32 -3.18 -15.50
CA ARG A 337 20.74 -1.80 -15.65
C ARG A 337 21.93 -1.73 -16.60
N ASN A 338 21.77 -1.02 -17.70
CA ASN A 338 22.79 -0.83 -18.70
C ASN A 338 23.85 0.20 -18.26
N PRO A 339 25.07 0.16 -18.82
CA PRO A 339 26.12 1.13 -18.50
C PRO A 339 25.76 2.59 -18.79
N ASP A 340 24.85 2.82 -19.73
CA ASP A 340 24.33 4.15 -20.08
C ASP A 340 23.22 4.65 -19.14
N GLY A 341 22.85 3.86 -18.13
CA GLY A 341 21.83 4.19 -17.14
C GLY A 341 20.41 3.78 -17.54
N THR A 342 20.20 3.23 -18.73
CA THR A 342 18.91 2.67 -19.15
C THR A 342 18.65 1.31 -18.49
N TYR A 343 17.41 0.84 -18.57
CA TYR A 343 17.00 -0.48 -18.08
C TYR A 343 16.46 -1.32 -19.22
N GLU A 344 16.78 -2.61 -19.20
CA GLU A 344 16.18 -3.60 -20.09
C GLU A 344 15.53 -4.72 -19.28
N LEU A 345 14.48 -5.32 -19.82
CA LEU A 345 13.85 -6.47 -19.22
C LEU A 345 14.74 -7.70 -19.36
N TYR A 346 14.87 -8.45 -18.27
CA TYR A 346 15.57 -9.73 -18.28
C TYR A 346 14.83 -10.74 -19.18
N SER A 347 15.52 -11.39 -20.11
CA SER A 347 14.88 -12.42 -20.92
C SER A 347 14.45 -13.61 -20.06
N LEU A 348 13.22 -14.09 -20.27
CA LEU A 348 12.75 -15.33 -19.67
C LEU A 348 13.33 -16.58 -20.36
N ASP A 349 14.04 -16.41 -21.47
CA ASP A 349 14.72 -17.52 -22.15
C ASP A 349 15.72 -18.18 -21.19
N ASN A 350 15.59 -19.49 -21.04
CA ASN A 350 16.45 -20.29 -20.16
C ASN A 350 16.39 -19.90 -18.67
N ILE A 351 15.38 -19.12 -18.24
CA ILE A 351 15.25 -18.73 -16.82
C ILE A 351 15.16 -19.95 -15.90
N ASP A 352 14.51 -21.02 -16.38
CA ASP A 352 14.34 -22.27 -15.66
C ASP A 352 15.57 -23.20 -15.75
N ASP A 353 16.62 -22.84 -16.49
CA ASP A 353 17.91 -23.55 -16.49
C ASP A 353 18.77 -23.18 -15.27
N GLN A 354 18.37 -22.13 -14.53
CA GLN A 354 19.05 -21.73 -13.31
C GLN A 354 19.09 -22.86 -12.27
N ILE A 355 20.18 -22.90 -11.52
CA ILE A 355 20.33 -23.79 -10.38
C ILE A 355 19.37 -23.31 -9.28
N PRO A 356 18.47 -24.16 -8.78
CA PRO A 356 17.56 -23.77 -7.72
C PRO A 356 18.32 -23.50 -6.42
N ARG A 357 17.86 -22.51 -5.66
CA ARG A 357 18.38 -22.19 -4.31
C ARG A 357 17.99 -23.25 -3.28
N GLY A 358 16.95 -24.03 -3.58
CA GLY A 358 16.40 -25.05 -2.71
C GLY A 358 14.97 -25.41 -3.10
N VAL A 359 14.33 -26.21 -2.26
CA VAL A 359 12.96 -26.67 -2.43
C VAL A 359 12.07 -26.10 -1.34
N LEU A 360 10.97 -25.47 -1.74
CA LEU A 360 9.87 -25.13 -0.87
C LEU A 360 8.84 -26.27 -0.91
N LEU A 361 8.74 -27.00 0.19
CA LEU A 361 7.68 -27.96 0.44
C LEU A 361 6.46 -27.20 0.95
N MET A 362 5.30 -27.46 0.34
CA MET A 362 4.03 -26.94 0.82
C MET A 362 2.99 -28.06 0.82
N GLN A 363 2.08 -28.02 1.78
CA GLN A 363 0.93 -28.93 1.82
C GLN A 363 -0.23 -28.27 2.52
N MET A 364 -1.38 -28.22 1.85
CA MET A 364 -2.66 -27.92 2.48
C MET A 364 -3.04 -29.07 3.42
N LEU A 365 -3.18 -28.78 4.71
CA LEU A 365 -3.66 -29.73 5.72
C LEU A 365 -5.19 -29.72 5.78
N GLU A 366 -5.76 -28.52 5.67
CA GLU A 366 -7.19 -28.23 5.61
C GLU A 366 -7.42 -27.09 4.62
N SER A 367 -8.67 -26.65 4.40
CA SER A 367 -8.98 -25.59 3.43
C SER A 367 -8.35 -24.23 3.75
N GLU A 368 -7.97 -24.00 5.01
CA GLU A 368 -7.44 -22.72 5.50
C GLU A 368 -6.19 -22.88 6.37
N THR A 369 -5.59 -24.07 6.36
CA THR A 369 -4.38 -24.38 7.11
C THR A 369 -3.39 -25.11 6.20
N MET A 370 -2.15 -24.63 6.14
CA MET A 370 -1.07 -25.28 5.40
C MET A 370 0.20 -25.42 6.25
N GLN A 371 1.06 -26.35 5.85
CA GLN A 371 2.43 -26.43 6.34
C GLN A 371 3.42 -26.11 5.22
N LEU A 372 4.51 -25.45 5.58
CA LEU A 372 5.54 -24.97 4.67
C LEU A 372 6.93 -25.19 5.26
N GLU A 373 7.85 -25.68 4.44
CA GLU A 373 9.26 -25.84 4.82
C GLU A 373 10.17 -25.56 3.62
N PHE A 374 11.20 -24.74 3.82
CA PHE A 374 12.25 -24.56 2.82
C PHE A 374 13.46 -25.42 3.15
N ILE A 375 13.95 -26.16 2.16
CA ILE A 375 15.14 -27.00 2.26
C ILE A 375 16.16 -26.47 1.25
N ALA A 376 17.20 -25.82 1.77
CA ALA A 376 18.26 -25.18 0.98
C ALA A 376 19.12 -26.19 0.21
N ASP A 377 19.68 -25.74 -0.91
CA ASP A 377 20.70 -26.45 -1.70
C ASP A 377 20.29 -27.87 -2.12
N LYS A 378 19.00 -28.04 -2.41
CA LYS A 378 18.40 -29.29 -2.88
C LYS A 378 17.54 -29.07 -4.12
N THR A 379 17.44 -30.13 -4.91
CA THR A 379 16.45 -30.28 -5.98
C THR A 379 15.22 -31.04 -5.46
N ALA A 380 14.09 -30.92 -6.16
CA ALA A 380 12.85 -31.60 -5.79
C ALA A 380 12.99 -33.14 -5.74
N MET A 381 13.93 -33.70 -6.51
CA MET A 381 14.24 -35.14 -6.53
C MET A 381 15.01 -35.61 -5.29
N GLU A 382 15.74 -34.73 -4.61
CA GLU A 382 16.55 -35.06 -3.43
C GLU A 382 15.80 -34.91 -2.11
N VAL A 383 14.59 -34.37 -2.15
CA VAL A 383 13.76 -34.13 -0.97
C VAL A 383 12.63 -35.14 -0.93
N ASP A 384 12.58 -36.01 0.06
CA ASP A 384 11.51 -37.01 0.19
C ASP A 384 10.21 -36.41 0.76
N GLY A 385 10.33 -35.50 1.73
CA GLY A 385 9.21 -34.85 2.41
C GLY A 385 9.69 -33.90 3.51
N PHE A 386 8.77 -33.47 4.37
CA PHE A 386 9.07 -32.57 5.49
C PHE A 386 10.06 -33.19 6.48
N SER A 387 10.97 -32.38 7.03
CA SER A 387 12.01 -32.84 7.96
C SER A 387 11.61 -32.77 9.43
N GLY A 388 10.46 -32.13 9.73
CA GLY A 388 10.02 -31.82 11.09
C GLY A 388 10.22 -30.35 11.47
N ASN A 389 10.79 -29.53 10.59
CA ASN A 389 11.03 -28.09 10.80
C ASN A 389 10.00 -27.19 10.09
N GLN A 390 8.89 -27.75 9.63
CA GLN A 390 7.85 -27.00 8.95
C GLN A 390 7.21 -25.94 9.85
N ARG A 391 6.83 -24.82 9.23
CA ARG A 391 5.97 -23.79 9.83
C ARG A 391 4.54 -24.06 9.44
N ILE A 392 3.61 -23.77 10.35
CA ILE A 392 2.18 -23.82 10.09
C ILE A 392 1.70 -22.42 9.75
N TYR A 393 0.93 -22.31 8.67
CA TYR A 393 0.29 -21.09 8.22
C TYR A 393 -1.23 -21.27 8.22
N VAL A 394 -1.93 -20.19 8.53
CA VAL A 394 -3.39 -20.09 8.49
C VAL A 394 -3.80 -18.93 7.59
N ARG A 395 -4.96 -19.07 6.95
CA ARG A 395 -5.53 -18.02 6.11
C ARG A 395 -6.22 -16.94 6.93
N ASN A 396 -6.86 -17.36 8.02
CA ASN A 396 -7.45 -16.49 9.03
C ASN A 396 -6.72 -16.70 10.36
N PRO A 397 -5.81 -15.78 10.74
CA PRO A 397 -5.20 -15.84 12.06
C PRO A 397 -6.19 -15.36 13.11
N ASP A 398 -6.23 -16.04 14.26
CA ASP A 398 -6.91 -15.50 15.43
C ASP A 398 -6.26 -14.15 15.82
N TYR A 399 -7.09 -13.14 16.08
CA TYR A 399 -6.68 -11.82 16.54
C TYR A 399 -7.31 -11.57 17.91
N GLU A 400 -6.49 -11.40 18.96
CA GLU A 400 -6.95 -10.98 20.30
C GLU A 400 -6.99 -9.45 20.42
#